data_AF-A0A1M7E454-F1
#
_entry.id   AF-A0A1M7E454-F1
#
_cell.length_a   1.000
_cell.length_b   1.000
_cell.length_c   1.000
_cell.angle_alpha   90.00
_cell.angle_beta   90.00
_cell.angle_gamma   90.00
#
_symmetry.space_group_name_H-M   'P 1'
#
loop_
_entity.id
_entity.type
_entity.pdbx_description
1 polymer ?
#
loop_
_entity_poly.entity_id
_entity_poly.type
_entity_poly.pdbx_seq_one_letter_code
_entity_poly.pdbx_strand_id
1 'polypeptide(L)'
;MKYFATRDADSREAENINNQVSYYKADTLIRNKYMTFEYDLYESKEKGKAEAKREMAAAMLADGEPIEKIVKYSGLSEKEVLELREARPESAAK
;
A
#
# COMPACT_ATOMS: atom_id res chain seq x y z
N MET A 1 28.28 10.23 -4.17
CA MET A 1 27.15 10.46 -5.10
C MET A 1 26.64 11.89 -4.88
N LYS A 2 26.65 12.74 -5.92
CA LYS A 2 26.11 14.11 -5.89
C LYS A 2 24.58 14.03 -6.07
N TYR A 3 23.80 14.27 -5.02
CA TYR A 3 22.33 14.07 -5.05
C TYR A 3 21.53 15.33 -5.39
N PHE A 4 22.17 16.49 -5.50
CA PHE A 4 21.51 17.74 -5.89
C PHE A 4 22.28 18.36 -7.04
N ALA A 5 21.62 18.48 -8.19
CA ALA A 5 22.12 19.20 -9.35
C ALA A 5 21.96 20.70 -9.07
N THR A 6 22.78 21.27 -8.19
CA THR A 6 22.98 22.72 -8.14
C THR A 6 23.81 23.11 -9.36
N ARG A 7 23.45 24.22 -10.03
CA ARG A 7 24.19 24.74 -11.19
C ARG A 7 25.67 24.99 -10.88
N ASP A 8 25.98 25.27 -9.61
CA ASP A 8 27.34 25.32 -9.07
C ASP A 8 27.49 24.29 -7.94
N ALA A 9 28.23 23.22 -8.23
CA ALA A 9 28.48 22.13 -7.29
C ALA A 9 29.43 22.53 -6.13
N ASP A 10 30.16 23.64 -6.30
CA ASP A 10 31.16 24.14 -5.35
C ASP A 10 30.66 25.38 -4.58
N SER A 11 29.35 25.67 -4.66
CA SER A 11 28.75 26.72 -3.84
C SER A 11 28.73 26.33 -2.36
N ARG A 12 28.95 27.30 -1.48
CA ARG A 12 28.86 27.13 -0.01
C ARG A 12 27.51 26.55 0.43
N GLU A 13 26.47 26.84 -0.34
CA GLU A 13 25.12 26.32 -0.14
C GLU A 13 25.04 24.82 -0.46
N ALA A 14 25.64 24.38 -1.57
CA ALA A 14 25.71 22.96 -1.92
C ALA A 14 26.54 22.15 -0.91
N GLU A 15 27.62 22.73 -0.38
CA GLU A 15 28.42 22.12 0.69
C GLU A 15 27.61 21.96 1.98
N ASN A 16 26.91 23.02 2.42
CA ASN A 16 26.05 22.96 3.59
C ASN A 16 24.93 21.91 3.46
N ILE A 17 24.28 21.85 2.31
CA ILE A 17 23.24 20.84 2.03
C ILE A 17 23.85 19.43 2.07
N ASN A 18 25.01 19.21 1.45
CA ASN A 18 25.67 17.91 1.47
C ASN A 18 26.10 17.48 2.88
N ASN A 19 26.59 18.42 3.69
CA ASN A 19 26.95 18.15 5.09
C ASN A 19 25.73 17.77 5.92
N GLN A 20 24.62 18.50 5.74
CA GLN A 20 23.37 18.22 6.44
C GLN A 20 22.75 16.87 6.02
N VAL A 21 22.77 16.55 4.73
CA VAL A 21 22.34 15.25 4.21
C VAL A 21 23.22 14.12 4.73
N SER A 22 24.53 14.34 4.80
CA SER A 22 25.48 13.35 5.34
C SER A 22 25.27 13.11 6.83
N TYR A 23 24.99 14.17 7.60
CA TYR A 23 24.66 14.08 9.02
C TYR A 23 23.40 13.23 9.26
N TYR A 24 22.30 13.51 8.56
CA TYR A 24 21.06 12.74 8.74
C TYR A 24 21.15 11.30 8.21
N LYS A 25 22.02 11.02 7.24
CA LYS A 25 22.31 9.64 6.80
C LYS A 25 23.10 8.84 7.83
N ALA A 26 23.94 9.49 8.63
CA ALA A 26 24.72 8.86 9.69
C ALA A 26 23.90 8.64 10.97
N ASP A 27 22.80 9.38 11.14
CA ASP A 27 21.89 9.25 12.27
C ASP A 27 21.10 7.93 12.20
N THR A 28 21.36 7.04 13.14
CA THR A 28 20.74 5.72 13.24
C THR A 28 19.26 5.79 13.59
N LEU A 29 18.83 6.79 14.37
CA LEU A 29 17.43 6.98 14.74
C LEU A 29 16.60 7.40 13.52
N ILE A 30 17.12 8.34 12.74
CA ILE A 30 16.46 8.83 11.53
C ILE A 30 16.37 7.71 10.49
N ARG A 31 17.46 6.96 10.30
CA ARG A 31 17.48 5.80 9.40
C ARG A 31 16.43 4.75 9.79
N ASN A 32 16.35 4.40 11.08
CA ASN A 32 15.37 3.44 11.57
C ASN A 32 13.94 3.95 11.36
N LYS A 33 13.66 5.21 11.70
CA LYS A 33 12.34 5.82 11.51
C LYS A 33 11.90 5.83 10.05
N TYR A 34 12.83 6.12 9.14
CA TYR A 34 12.56 6.07 7.70
C TYR A 34 12.23 4.65 7.22
N MET A 35 13.02 3.65 7.63
CA MET A 35 12.77 2.24 7.29
C MET A 35 11.43 1.74 7.83
N THR A 36 11.08 2.08 9.08
CA THR A 36 9.78 1.75 9.67
C THR A 36 8.65 2.41 8.88
N PHE A 37 8.77 3.69 8.54
CA PHE A 37 7.75 4.38 7.76
C PHE A 37 7.56 3.79 6.36
N GLU A 38 8.64 3.42 5.66
CA GLU A 38 8.53 2.73 4.37
C GLU A 38 7.85 1.36 4.50
N TYR A 39 8.16 0.62 5.56
CA TYR A 39 7.53 -0.66 5.85
C TYR A 39 6.03 -0.51 6.14
N ASP A 40 5.65 0.43 7.03
CA ASP A 40 4.26 0.72 7.37
C ASP A 40 3.45 1.15 6.15
N LEU A 41 4.04 2.01 5.30
CA LEU A 41 3.43 2.47 4.05
C LEU A 41 3.24 1.33 3.04
N TYR A 42 4.20 0.40 2.98
CA TYR A 42 4.09 -0.78 2.13
C TYR A 42 2.98 -1.70 2.62
N GLU A 43 2.96 -2.03 3.92
CA GLU A 43 1.91 -2.85 4.52
C GLU A 43 0.52 -2.23 4.34
N SER A 44 0.38 -0.92 4.58
CA SER A 44 -0.91 -0.25 4.46
C SER A 44 -1.43 -0.27 3.02
N LYS A 45 -0.53 -0.16 2.02
CA LYS A 45 -0.88 -0.29 0.60
C LYS A 45 -1.34 -1.71 0.25
N GLU A 46 -0.64 -2.73 0.75
CA GLU A 46 -1.03 -4.12 0.49
C GLU A 46 -2.34 -4.49 1.19
N LYS A 47 -2.54 -4.06 2.44
CA LYS A 47 -3.82 -4.21 3.17
C LYS A 47 -4.97 -3.51 2.43
N GLY A 48 -4.78 -2.26 2.02
CA GLY A 48 -5.81 -1.51 1.28
C GLY A 48 -6.17 -2.16 -0.06
N LYS A 49 -5.19 -2.72 -0.79
CA LYS A 49 -5.48 -3.49 -2.01
C LYS A 49 -6.28 -4.76 -1.72
N ALA A 50 -5.95 -5.48 -0.65
CA ALA A 50 -6.67 -6.70 -0.27
C ALA A 50 -8.11 -6.40 0.17
N GLU A 51 -8.31 -5.34 0.96
CA GLU A 51 -9.63 -4.86 1.37
C GLU A 51 -10.48 -4.43 0.17
N ALA A 52 -9.94 -3.63 -0.76
CA ALA A 52 -10.66 -3.20 -1.95
C ALA A 52 -11.15 -4.37 -2.82
N LYS A 53 -10.36 -5.46 -2.94
CA LYS A 53 -10.79 -6.67 -3.65
C LYS A 53 -11.95 -7.37 -2.94
N ARG A 54 -11.90 -7.46 -1.61
CA ARG A 54 -12.98 -8.06 -0.80
C ARG A 54 -14.25 -7.22 -0.83
N GLU A 55 -14.14 -5.90 -0.74
CA GLU A 55 -15.28 -4.97 -0.86
C GLU A 55 -15.95 -5.08 -2.24
N MET A 56 -15.15 -5.12 -3.31
CA MET A 56 -15.70 -5.29 -4.66
C MET A 56 -16.41 -6.64 -4.81
N ALA A 57 -15.80 -7.73 -4.32
CA ALA A 57 -16.45 -9.04 -4.36
C ALA A 57 -17.74 -9.08 -3.53
N ALA A 58 -17.77 -8.44 -2.37
CA ALA A 58 -18.95 -8.34 -1.51
C ALA A 58 -20.07 -7.51 -2.17
N ALA A 59 -19.73 -6.43 -2.88
CA ALA A 59 -20.67 -5.64 -3.66
C ALA A 59 -21.26 -6.45 -4.82
N MET A 60 -20.43 -7.15 -5.59
CA MET A 60 -20.91 -8.01 -6.69
C MET A 60 -21.76 -9.19 -6.19
N LEU A 61 -21.42 -9.76 -5.02
CA LEU A 61 -22.28 -10.76 -4.35
C LEU A 61 -23.62 -10.17 -3.95
N ALA A 62 -23.65 -8.91 -3.49
CA ALA A 62 -24.90 -8.19 -3.16
C ALA A 62 -25.79 -8.00 -4.39
N ASP A 63 -25.17 -7.72 -5.53
CA ASP A 63 -25.84 -7.51 -6.82
C ASP A 63 -26.30 -8.84 -7.48
N GLY A 64 -26.02 -9.98 -6.86
CA GLY A 64 -26.42 -11.30 -7.35
C GLY A 64 -25.59 -11.80 -8.54
N GLU A 65 -24.39 -11.26 -8.73
CA GLU A 65 -23.50 -11.67 -9.83
C GLU A 65 -22.99 -13.13 -9.64
N PRO A 66 -22.77 -13.87 -10.74
CA PRO A 66 -22.29 -15.24 -10.65
C PRO A 66 -20.84 -15.30 -10.15
N ILE A 67 -20.52 -16.33 -9.36
CA ILE A 67 -19.21 -16.51 -8.71
C ILE A 67 -18.05 -16.43 -9.70
N GLU A 68 -18.19 -17.02 -10.88
CA GLU A 68 -17.16 -16.97 -11.93
C GLU A 68 -16.81 -15.54 -12.36
N LYS A 69 -17.82 -14.67 -12.46
CA LYS A 69 -17.64 -13.25 -12.80
C LYS A 69 -16.96 -12.51 -11.65
N ILE A 70 -17.36 -12.82 -10.41
CA ILE A 70 -16.76 -12.22 -9.21
C ILE A 70 -15.28 -12.59 -9.11
N VAL A 71 -14.92 -13.86 -9.28
CA VAL A 71 -13.53 -14.32 -9.33
C VAL A 71 -12.73 -13.58 -10.40
N LYS A 72 -13.29 -13.46 -11.62
CA LYS A 72 -12.63 -12.80 -12.74
C LYS A 72 -12.32 -11.31 -12.48
N TYR A 73 -13.24 -10.57 -11.87
CA TYR A 73 -13.06 -9.13 -11.67
C TYR A 73 -12.40 -8.78 -10.33
N SER A 74 -12.72 -9.49 -9.25
CA SER A 74 -12.10 -9.28 -7.93
C SER A 74 -10.67 -9.79 -7.83
N GLY A 75 -10.31 -10.78 -8.67
CA GLY A 75 -9.03 -11.47 -8.57
C GLY A 75 -8.88 -12.26 -7.27
N LEU A 76 -9.98 -12.54 -6.56
CA LEU A 76 -10.05 -13.50 -5.46
C LEU A 76 -10.27 -14.90 -6.02
N SER A 77 -9.81 -15.91 -5.30
CA SER A 77 -10.10 -17.31 -5.61
C SER A 77 -11.57 -17.66 -5.34
N GLU A 78 -12.05 -18.71 -6.01
CA GLU A 78 -13.42 -19.20 -5.80
C GLU A 78 -13.70 -19.54 -4.33
N LYS A 79 -12.72 -20.12 -3.62
CA LYS A 79 -12.80 -20.41 -2.19
C LYS A 79 -13.01 -19.15 -1.36
N GLU A 80 -12.25 -18.09 -1.61
CA GLU A 80 -12.38 -16.81 -0.90
C GLU A 80 -13.73 -16.15 -1.16
N VAL A 81 -14.26 -16.24 -2.39
CA VAL A 81 -15.59 -15.71 -2.72
C VAL A 81 -16.70 -16.52 -2.03
N LEU A 82 -16.55 -17.84 -1.93
CA LEU A 82 -17.48 -18.70 -1.19
C LEU A 82 -17.44 -18.42 0.31
N GLU A 83 -16.25 -18.26 0.90
CA GLU A 83 -16.09 -17.85 2.30
C GLU A 83 -16.73 -16.48 2.56
N LEU A 84 -16.57 -15.52 1.65
CA LEU A 84 -17.25 -14.21 1.74
C LEU A 84 -18.77 -14.32 1.67
N ARG A 85 -19.29 -15.26 0.87
CA ARG A 85 -20.72 -15.55 0.77
C ARG A 85 -21.25 -16.18 2.05
N GLU A 86 -20.53 -17.14 2.63
CA GLU A 86 -20.91 -17.81 3.88
C GLU A 86 -20.78 -16.90 5.12
N ALA A 87 -19.76 -16.04 5.14
CA ALA A 87 -19.56 -15.04 6.20
C ALA A 87 -20.64 -13.95 6.21
N ARG A 88 -21.43 -13.83 5.14
CA ARG A 88 -22.62 -12.97 5.06
C ARG A 88 -23.85 -13.85 5.30
N PRO A 89 -24.32 -14.04 6.56
CA PRO A 89 -25.55 -14.78 6.79
C PRO A 89 -26.70 -14.09 6.06
N GLU A 90 -27.47 -14.88 5.34
CA GLU A 90 -28.70 -14.56 4.60
C GLU A 90 -29.73 -13.82 5.49
N SER A 91 -29.49 -12.55 5.79
CA SER A 91 -30.39 -11.69 6.58
C SER A 91 -31.08 -10.62 5.74
N ALA A 92 -30.98 -10.71 4.42
CA ALA A 92 -31.69 -9.83 3.48
C ALA A 92 -32.79 -10.56 2.69
N ALA A 93 -33.32 -11.66 3.21
CA ALA A 93 -34.57 -12.27 2.73
C ALA A 93 -35.72 -11.92 3.69
N LYS A 94 -36.23 -10.68 3.60
CA LYS A 94 -37.58 -10.30 3.99
C LYS A 94 -38.08 -9.17 3.11
#